data_AF-A0A051TS81-F1
#
_entry.id   AF-A0A051TS81-F1
#
_cell.length_a   1.000
_cell.length_b   1.000
_cell.length_c   1.000
_cell.angle_alpha   90.00
_cell.angle_beta   90.00
_cell.angle_gamma   90.00
#
_symmetry.space_group_name_H-M   'P 1'
#
loop_
_entity.id
_entity.type
_entity.pdbx_description
1 polymer ?
#
loop_
_entity_poly.entity_id
_entity_poly.type
_entity_poly.pdbx_seq_one_letter_code
_entity_poly.pdbx_strand_id
1 'polypeptide(L)' 'MNVASLSEDLYGFAIELRQLAYSMPGGHEDPLVRLSERMIHCAEEEAGNK' A
#
# COMPACT_ATOMS: atom_id res chain seq x y z
N MET A 1 11.70 -3.77 -19.96
CA MET A 1 11.22 -3.57 -18.57
C MET A 1 9.89 -2.84 -18.69
N ASN A 2 8.78 -3.49 -18.35
CA ASN A 2 7.49 -2.81 -18.32
C ASN A 2 7.52 -1.92 -17.09
N VAL A 3 7.49 -0.60 -17.28
CA VAL A 3 7.37 0.34 -16.17
C VAL A 3 5.94 0.13 -15.66
N ALA A 4 5.78 -0.57 -14.53
CA ALA A 4 4.48 -0.75 -13.91
C ALA A 4 3.83 0.63 -13.71
N SER A 5 2.51 0.69 -13.83
CA SER A 5 1.79 1.94 -13.54
C SER A 5 2.05 2.30 -12.07
N LEU A 6 2.21 3.59 -11.76
CA LEU A 6 2.45 4.04 -10.38
C LEU A 6 1.37 3.51 -9.42
N SER A 7 0.12 3.45 -9.88
CA SER A 7 -1.00 2.78 -9.19
C SER A 7 -0.74 1.30 -8.85
N GLU A 8 -0.19 0.51 -9.77
CA GLU A 8 0.08 -0.92 -9.53
C GLU A 8 1.16 -1.11 -8.46
N ASP A 9 2.23 -0.32 -8.51
CA ASP A 9 3.30 -0.36 -7.51
C ASP A 9 2.79 0.05 -6.12
N LEU A 10 2.00 1.14 -6.05
CA LEU A 10 1.41 1.61 -4.79
C LEU A 10 0.48 0.54 -4.18
N TYR A 11 -0.31 -0.14 -5.01
CA TYR A 11 -1.18 -1.22 -4.56
C TYR A 11 -0.38 -2.42 -4.03
N GLY A 12 0.68 -2.82 -4.74
CA GLY A 12 1.58 -3.90 -4.33
C GLY A 12 2.24 -3.61 -2.98
N PHE A 13 2.81 -2.41 -2.83
CA PHE A 13 3.43 -2.00 -1.57
C PHE A 13 2.45 -1.93 -0.41
N ALA A 14 1.20 -1.48 -0.64
CA ALA A 14 0.19 -1.46 0.41
C ALA A 14 -0.08 -2.87 0.97
N ILE A 15 -0.18 -3.87 0.09
CA ILE A 15 -0.39 -5.27 0.49
C ILE A 15 0.77 -5.79 1.32
N GLU A 16 2.01 -5.58 0.86
CA GLU A 16 3.21 -6.00 1.58
C GLU A 16 3.31 -5.35 2.96
N LEU A 17 3.03 -4.05 3.04
CA LEU A 17 3.08 -3.30 4.29
C LEU A 17 2.06 -3.79 5.32
N ARG A 18 0.85 -4.15 4.85
CA ARG A 18 -0.20 -4.73 5.69
C ARG A 18 0.17 -6.13 6.20
N GLN A 19 0.76 -6.96 5.34
CA GLN A 19 1.26 -8.28 5.75
C GLN A 19 2.40 -8.16 6.78
N LEU A 20 3.31 -7.21 6.57
CA LEU A 20 4.38 -6.92 7.50
C LEU A 20 3.83 -6.48 8.86
N ALA A 21 2.84 -5.60 8.88
CA ALA A 21 2.17 -5.13 10.09
C ALA A 21 1.67 -6.30 10.95
N TYR A 22 0.91 -7.22 10.35
CA TYR A 22 0.35 -8.38 11.03
C TYR A 22 1.38 -9.45 11.43
N SER A 23 2.59 -9.39 10.86
CA SER A 23 3.68 -10.29 11.24
C SER A 23 4.49 -9.78 12.44
N MET A 24 4.34 -8.50 12.83
CA MET A 24 5.14 -7.91 13.89
C MET A 24 4.55 -8.21 15.28
N PRO A 25 5.33 -8.78 16.22
CA PRO A 25 4.88 -8.98 17.58
C PRO A 25 4.86 -7.65 18.33
N GLY A 26 3.65 -7.19 18.66
CA GLY A 26 3.42 -6.08 19.58
C GLY A 26 2.87 -4.84 18.91
N GLY A 27 1.53 -4.69 18.89
CA GLY A 27 0.72 -3.46 18.97
C GLY A 27 0.96 -2.30 17.98
N HIS A 28 2.03 -2.33 17.19
CA HIS A 28 2.42 -1.30 16.22
C HIS A 28 1.89 -1.61 14.81
N GLU A 29 0.83 -2.41 14.75
CA GLU A 29 0.15 -2.79 13.51
C GLU A 29 -0.56 -1.56 12.92
N ASP A 30 -1.09 -0.69 13.77
CA ASP A 30 -1.96 0.43 13.41
C ASP A 30 -1.32 1.45 12.44
N PRO A 31 -0.07 1.91 12.64
CA PRO A 31 0.57 2.85 11.72
C PRO A 31 0.86 2.25 10.34
N LEU A 32 1.24 0.97 10.28
CA LEU A 32 1.54 0.28 9.03
C LEU A 32 0.26 -0.06 8.27
N VAL A 33 -0.80 -0.47 8.96
CA VAL A 33 -2.12 -0.66 8.37
C VAL A 33 -2.66 0.68 7.84
N ARG A 34 -2.61 1.77 8.62
CA ARG A 34 -3.02 3.10 8.14
C ARG A 34 -2.20 3.60 6.96
N LEU A 35 -0.90 3.32 6.93
CA LEU A 35 -0.06 3.68 5.79
C LEU A 35 -0.43 2.86 4.56
N SER A 36 -0.74 1.56 4.70
CA SER A 36 -1.21 0.73 3.59
C SER A 36 -2.49 1.27 2.96
N GLU A 37 -3.44 1.71 3.78
CA GLU A 37 -4.72 2.27 3.31
C GLU A 37 -4.52 3.57 2.53
N ARG A 38 -3.62 4.45 2.99
CA ARG A 38 -3.28 5.67 2.26
C ARG A 38 -2.66 5.39 0.90
N MET A 39 -1.82 4.35 0.81
CA MET A 39 -1.21 3.97 -0.46
C MET A 39 -2.23 3.43 -1.45
N ILE A 40 -3.23 2.66 -0.98
CA ILE A 40 -4.36 2.21 -1.81
C ILE A 40 -5.15 3.42 -2.33
N HIS A 41 -5.49 4.37 -1.46
CA HIS A 41 -6.20 5.57 -1.88
C HIS A 41 -5.41 6.38 -2.93
N CYS A 42 -4.10 6.56 -2.73
CA CYS A 42 -3.27 7.23 -3.74
C CYS A 42 -3.21 6.46 -5.06
N ALA A 43 -3.23 5.13 -5.04
CA ALA A 43 -3.27 4.31 -6.24
C ALA A 43 -4.60 4.47 -7.00
N GLU A 44 -5.72 4.51 -6.28
CA GLU A 44 -7.05 4.73 -6.84
C GLU A 44 -7.19 6.13 -7.46
N GLU A 45 -6.64 7.15 -6.81
CA GLU A 45 -6.59 8.52 -7.33
C GLU A 45 -5.71 8.62 -8.60
N GLU A 46 -4.56 7.94 -8.63
CA GLU A 46 -3.70 7.90 -9.82
C GLU A 46 -4.36 7.19 -10.99
N ALA A 47 -5.01 6.06 -10.73
CA ALA A 47 -5.71 5.29 -11.76
C ALA A 47 -6.95 6.02 -12.31
N GLY A 48 -7.64 6.81 -11.48
CA GLY A 48 -8.81 7.61 -11.89
C GLY A 48 -8.47 8.94 -12.56
N ASN A 49 -7.23 9.42 -12.44
CA ASN A 49 -6.75 10.65 -13.06
C ASN A 49 -6.09 10.43 -14.45
N LYS A 50 -6.26 9.23 -15.02
CA LYS A 50 -5.69 8.78 -16.29
C LYS A 50 -6.78 8.57 -17.34
#